data_AF-A0A380FBW8-F1
#
_entry.id   AF-A0A380FBW8-F1
#
_cell.length_a   1.000
_cell.length_b   1.000
_cell.length_c   1.000
_cell.angle_alpha   90.00
_cell.angle_beta   90.00
_cell.angle_gamma   90.00
#
_symmetry.space_group_name_H-M   'P 1'
#
loop_
_entity.id
_entity.type
_entity.pdbx_description
1 polymer ?
#
loop_
_entity_poly.entity_id
_entity_poly.type
_entity_poly.pdbx_seq_one_letter_code
_entity_poly.pdbx_strand_id
1 'polypeptide(L)'
;MNIFITGTNTDIGKTYITTQLFNLLQNAGKSVIIFKPFQTEEIGLGCYPDLEVYKNICGLEYEETSLYTFRDPVSPHLAFKLEPNQRFSRDSIVTKLAYLEQRYDYILIEGAGGIAVPIYENNDYCYMTSDLIRDTADFIVSVVPSKTWCH
;
A
#
# COMPACT_ATOMS: atom_id res chain seq x y z
N MET A 1 -14.92 5.63 2.18
CA MET A 1 -14.05 6.80 1.96
C MET A 1 -12.62 6.33 1.94
N ASN A 2 -11.89 6.72 0.91
CA ASN A 2 -10.61 6.14 0.58
C ASN A 2 -9.50 7.16 0.83
N ILE A 3 -8.61 6.85 1.75
CA ILE A 3 -7.49 7.72 2.14
C ILE A 3 -6.21 7.09 1.64
N PHE A 4 -5.52 7.75 0.71
CA PHE A 4 -4.25 7.29 0.21
C PHE A 4 -3.10 7.82 1.06
N ILE A 5 -2.26 6.93 1.58
CA ILE A 5 -1.05 7.24 2.34
C ILE A 5 0.15 7.08 1.41
N THR A 6 0.78 8.21 1.10
CA THR A 6 1.99 8.26 0.26
C THR A 6 3.18 8.81 1.02
N GLY A 7 4.37 8.61 0.47
CA GLY A 7 5.61 9.09 1.05
C GLY A 7 6.72 9.20 0.02
N THR A 8 7.64 10.14 0.25
CA THR A 8 8.75 10.40 -0.70
C THR A 8 9.76 9.26 -0.75
N ASN A 9 9.87 8.46 0.31
CA ASN A 9 10.81 7.35 0.43
C ASN A 9 10.17 6.11 1.11
N THR A 10 10.85 4.98 1.00
CA THR A 10 10.65 3.82 1.89
C THR A 10 11.08 4.19 3.32
N ASP A 11 10.50 3.50 4.30
CA ASP A 11 10.90 3.57 5.71
C ASP A 11 10.79 4.94 6.41
N ILE A 12 10.01 5.88 5.83
CA ILE A 12 9.73 7.17 6.46
C ILE A 12 8.60 7.13 7.50
N GLY A 13 8.15 5.94 7.89
CA GLY A 13 7.07 5.75 8.86
C GLY A 13 5.64 5.74 8.29
N LYS A 14 5.45 5.43 6.99
CA LYS A 14 4.10 5.27 6.41
C LYS A 14 3.28 4.25 7.18
N THR A 15 3.79 3.03 7.33
CA THR A 15 3.15 1.92 8.05
C THR A 15 2.76 2.31 9.47
N TYR A 16 3.61 3.05 10.17
CA TYR A 16 3.30 3.60 11.49
C TYR A 16 2.11 4.57 11.44
N ILE A 17 2.14 5.57 10.56
CA ILE A 17 1.03 6.53 10.42
C ILE A 17 -0.27 5.83 9.99
N THR A 18 -0.20 4.88 9.06
CA THR A 18 -1.33 4.08 8.59
C THR A 18 -1.98 3.32 9.76
N THR A 19 -1.21 2.62 10.59
CA THR A 19 -1.75 1.89 11.75
C THR A 19 -2.30 2.82 12.85
N GLN A 20 -1.71 3.99 13.06
CA GLN A 20 -2.27 4.97 14.00
C GLN A 20 -3.61 5.51 13.49
N LEU A 21 -3.70 5.84 12.20
CA LEU A 21 -4.96 6.30 11.61
C LEU A 21 -6.05 5.22 11.65
N PHE A 22 -5.67 3.96 11.41
CA PHE A 22 -6.57 2.81 11.58
C PHE A 22 -7.15 2.77 13.00
N ASN A 23 -6.29 2.81 14.02
CA ASN A 23 -6.72 2.77 15.42
C ASN A 23 -7.58 3.98 15.81
N LEU A 24 -7.24 5.17 15.34
CA LEU A 24 -8.03 6.38 15.59
C LEU A 24 -9.45 6.28 15.01
N LEU A 25 -9.58 5.79 13.77
CA LEU A 25 -10.87 5.62 13.11
C LEU A 25 -11.69 4.48 13.75
N GLN A 26 -11.06 3.35 14.09
CA GLN A 26 -11.70 2.27 14.85
C GLN A 26 -12.20 2.74 16.22
N ASN A 27 -11.40 3.52 16.96
CA ASN A 27 -11.81 4.10 18.25
C ASN A 27 -12.95 5.12 18.10
N ALA A 28 -13.11 5.73 16.93
CA ALA A 28 -14.25 6.57 16.58
C ALA A 28 -15.48 5.76 16.12
N GLY A 29 -15.46 4.43 16.26
CA GLY A 29 -16.56 3.53 15.91
C GLY A 29 -16.76 3.35 14.41
N LYS A 30 -15.73 3.60 13.59
CA LYS A 30 -15.77 3.36 12.13
C LYS A 30 -15.24 1.98 11.82
N SER A 31 -15.80 1.34 10.78
CA SER A 31 -15.22 0.14 10.20
C SER A 31 -14.09 0.52 9.24
N VAL A 32 -12.90 -0.04 9.44
CA VAL A 32 -11.69 0.37 8.72
C VAL A 32 -10.94 -0.86 8.20
N ILE A 33 -10.34 -0.73 7.02
CA ILE A 33 -9.36 -1.68 6.49
C ILE A 33 -8.12 -0.93 5.98
N ILE A 34 -6.96 -1.59 6.04
CA ILE A 34 -5.73 -1.13 5.38
C ILE A 34 -5.57 -1.92 4.09
N PHE A 35 -5.33 -1.25 2.97
CA PHE A 35 -5.07 -1.89 1.69
C PHE A 35 -3.72 -1.41 1.13
N LYS A 36 -2.76 -2.31 1.06
CA LYS A 36 -1.45 -2.13 0.46
C LYS A 36 -1.34 -3.00 -0.79
N PRO A 37 -1.69 -2.49 -1.98
CA PRO A 37 -1.82 -3.31 -3.17
C PRO A 37 -0.51 -3.98 -3.58
N PHE A 38 0.62 -3.36 -3.27
CA PHE A 38 1.96 -3.85 -3.62
C PHE A 38 2.83 -3.92 -2.36
N GLN A 39 3.20 -5.13 -1.96
CA GLN A 39 4.17 -5.39 -0.91
C GLN A 39 5.40 -6.04 -1.52
N THR A 40 6.56 -5.50 -1.21
CA THR A 40 7.86 -6.05 -1.62
C THR A 40 8.60 -6.50 -0.37
N GLU A 41 9.70 -7.23 -0.54
CA GLU A 41 10.53 -7.75 0.55
C GLU A 41 9.83 -8.82 1.41
N GLU A 42 10.05 -10.09 1.06
CA GLU A 42 9.71 -11.25 1.89
C GLU A 42 10.83 -11.48 2.93
N ILE A 43 10.52 -11.31 4.22
CA ILE A 43 11.49 -11.41 5.33
C ILE A 43 11.55 -12.79 5.98
N GLY A 44 10.81 -13.75 5.44
CA GLY A 44 10.68 -15.13 5.92
C GLY A 44 9.60 -15.83 5.10
N LEU A 45 9.47 -17.16 5.21
CA LEU A 45 8.60 -17.97 4.36
C LEU A 45 7.12 -17.50 4.39
N GLY A 46 6.74 -16.63 3.47
CA GLY A 46 5.43 -15.98 3.35
C GLY A 46 5.22 -14.74 4.23
N CYS A 47 6.25 -14.23 4.91
CA CYS A 47 6.14 -13.10 5.85
C CYS A 47 6.58 -11.79 5.20
N TYR A 48 5.78 -10.75 5.36
CA TYR A 48 6.08 -9.42 4.82
C TYR A 48 6.01 -8.37 5.93
N PRO A 49 6.99 -7.44 6.02
CA PRO A 49 7.17 -6.59 7.19
C PRO A 49 5.94 -5.73 7.49
N ASP A 50 5.37 -5.06 6.49
CA ASP A 50 4.23 -4.18 6.72
C ASP A 50 2.93 -4.97 6.96
N LEU A 51 2.76 -6.10 6.28
CA LEU A 51 1.58 -6.95 6.48
C LEU A 51 1.61 -7.63 7.86
N GLU A 52 2.79 -8.03 8.35
CA GLU A 52 2.98 -8.46 9.75
C GLU A 52 2.58 -7.36 10.73
N VAL A 53 2.93 -6.11 10.45
CA VAL A 53 2.52 -4.98 11.29
C VAL A 53 0.99 -4.83 11.29
N TYR A 54 0.33 -4.89 10.14
CA TYR A 54 -1.13 -4.82 10.06
C TYR A 54 -1.81 -6.00 10.76
N LYS A 55 -1.26 -7.20 10.63
CA LYS A 55 -1.77 -8.38 11.33
C LYS A 55 -1.66 -8.26 12.84
N ASN A 56 -0.48 -7.92 13.33
CA ASN A 56 -0.20 -7.90 14.76
C ASN A 56 -0.81 -6.70 15.49
N ILE A 57 -0.91 -5.54 14.83
CA ILE A 57 -1.44 -4.30 15.45
C ILE A 57 -2.94 -4.11 15.16
N CYS A 58 -3.36 -4.40 13.93
CA CYS A 58 -4.72 -4.10 13.46
C CYS A 58 -5.62 -5.34 13.39
N GLY A 59 -5.06 -6.55 13.58
CA GLY A 59 -5.81 -7.80 13.47
C GLY A 59 -6.28 -8.12 12.05
N LEU A 60 -5.56 -7.62 11.03
CA LEU A 60 -5.94 -7.75 9.63
C LEU A 60 -5.14 -8.86 8.94
N GLU A 61 -5.80 -9.68 8.13
CA GLU A 61 -5.13 -10.75 7.38
C GLU A 61 -4.52 -10.27 6.06
N TYR A 62 -3.54 -11.01 5.57
CA TYR A 62 -2.76 -10.64 4.38
C TYR A 62 -3.61 -10.60 3.12
N GLU A 63 -4.55 -11.53 3.00
CA GLU A 63 -5.42 -11.68 1.83
C GLU A 63 -6.38 -10.50 1.70
N GLU A 64 -6.71 -9.81 2.79
CA GLU A 64 -7.52 -8.60 2.78
C GLU A 64 -6.67 -7.35 2.50
N THR A 65 -5.47 -7.31 3.10
CA THR A 65 -4.61 -6.13 3.10
C THR A 65 -3.71 -6.01 1.87
N SER A 66 -3.51 -7.06 1.08
CA SER A 66 -2.60 -7.04 -0.07
C SER A 66 -3.22 -7.64 -1.35
N LEU A 67 -2.59 -7.34 -2.50
CA LEU A 67 -2.96 -7.92 -3.80
C LEU A 67 -1.77 -8.58 -4.50
N TYR A 68 -0.62 -7.90 -4.47
CA TYR A 68 0.65 -8.39 -5.00
C TYR A 68 1.70 -8.39 -3.89
N THR A 69 2.38 -9.52 -3.74
CA THR A 69 3.46 -9.70 -2.77
C THR A 69 4.69 -10.24 -3.50
N PHE A 70 5.85 -9.64 -3.26
CA PHE A 70 7.08 -9.94 -3.98
C PHE A 70 8.23 -10.24 -3.03
N ARG A 71 9.09 -11.18 -3.43
CA ARG A 71 10.19 -11.66 -2.59
C ARG A 71 11.30 -10.63 -2.42
N ASP A 72 11.71 -10.02 -3.52
CA ASP A 72 12.88 -9.16 -3.54
C ASP A 72 12.58 -7.75 -2.95
N PRO A 73 13.53 -7.14 -2.24
CA PRO A 73 13.42 -5.78 -1.69
C PRO A 73 13.67 -4.71 -2.77
N VAL A 74 12.87 -4.73 -3.83
CA VAL A 74 12.97 -3.83 -4.98
C VAL A 74 11.67 -3.06 -5.19
N SER A 75 11.66 -2.05 -6.06
CA SER A 75 10.41 -1.35 -6.40
C SER A 75 9.42 -2.31 -7.10
N PRO A 76 8.09 -2.08 -6.99
CA PRO A 76 7.09 -2.95 -7.62
C PRO A 76 7.33 -3.16 -9.12
N HIS A 77 7.76 -2.11 -9.84
CA HIS A 77 8.07 -2.22 -11.27
C HIS A 77 9.20 -3.21 -11.56
N LEU A 78 10.25 -3.23 -10.74
CA LEU A 78 11.32 -4.21 -10.90
C LEU A 78 10.85 -5.59 -10.43
N ALA A 79 10.06 -5.66 -9.37
CA ALA A 79 9.52 -6.91 -8.84
C ALA A 79 8.67 -7.67 -9.88
N PHE A 80 7.79 -6.96 -10.61
CA PHE A 80 7.03 -7.55 -11.73
C PHE A 80 7.90 -8.08 -12.87
N LYS A 81 9.12 -7.55 -13.05
CA LYS A 81 10.09 -8.07 -14.04
C LYS A 81 10.82 -9.31 -13.53
N LEU A 82 11.12 -9.37 -12.23
CA LEU A 82 11.80 -10.51 -11.60
C LEU A 82 10.87 -11.70 -11.37
N GLU A 83 9.58 -11.45 -11.18
CA GLU A 83 8.55 -12.46 -10.93
C GLU A 83 7.46 -12.46 -12.04
N PRO A 84 7.80 -12.90 -13.26
CA PRO A 84 6.90 -12.79 -14.43
C PRO A 84 5.64 -13.67 -14.35
N ASN A 85 5.55 -14.56 -13.36
CA ASN A 85 4.35 -15.31 -13.03
C ASN A 85 3.24 -14.41 -12.44
N GLN A 86 3.59 -13.26 -11.85
CA GLN A 86 2.63 -12.28 -11.36
C GLN A 86 2.30 -11.28 -12.47
N ARG A 87 1.04 -11.24 -12.91
CA ARG A 87 0.59 -10.32 -13.96
C ARG A 87 -0.11 -9.12 -13.34
N PHE A 88 0.43 -7.93 -13.60
CA PHE A 88 -0.22 -6.68 -13.23
C PHE A 88 -1.59 -6.56 -13.90
N SER A 89 -2.59 -6.12 -13.13
CA SER A 89 -3.96 -5.88 -13.58
C SER A 89 -4.54 -4.70 -12.82
N ARG A 90 -4.75 -3.58 -13.51
CA ARG A 90 -5.44 -2.41 -12.96
C ARG A 90 -6.86 -2.78 -12.52
N ASP A 91 -7.57 -3.59 -13.31
CA ASP A 91 -8.92 -4.03 -13.00
C ASP A 91 -8.99 -4.84 -11.71
N SER A 92 -7.94 -5.62 -11.39
CA SER A 92 -7.87 -6.37 -10.13
C SER A 92 -7.77 -5.43 -8.92
N ILE A 93 -7.07 -4.30 -9.04
CA ILE A 93 -6.99 -3.28 -7.99
C ILE A 93 -8.35 -2.64 -7.78
N VAL A 94 -9.00 -2.18 -8.86
CA VAL A 94 -10.32 -1.53 -8.80
C VAL A 94 -11.38 -2.49 -8.26
N THR A 95 -11.36 -3.75 -8.69
CA THR A 95 -12.31 -4.78 -8.21
C THR A 95 -12.11 -5.07 -6.73
N LYS A 96 -10.85 -5.20 -6.27
CA LYS A 96 -10.54 -5.39 -4.86
C LYS A 96 -10.99 -4.19 -4.03
N LEU A 97 -10.74 -2.97 -4.50
CA LEU A 97 -11.17 -1.76 -3.82
C LEU A 97 -12.71 -1.70 -3.69
N ALA A 98 -13.44 -1.90 -4.79
CA ALA A 98 -14.90 -1.91 -4.78
C ALA A 98 -15.48 -2.97 -3.83
N TYR A 99 -14.83 -4.13 -3.70
CA TYR A 99 -15.19 -5.14 -2.71
C TYR A 99 -14.98 -4.65 -1.27
N LEU A 100 -13.87 -3.96 -0.99
CA LEU A 100 -13.59 -3.39 0.33
C LEU A 100 -14.55 -2.23 0.66
N GLU A 101 -14.92 -1.40 -0.32
CA GLU A 101 -15.85 -0.26 -0.13
C GLU A 101 -17.25 -0.70 0.29
N GLN A 102 -17.66 -1.91 -0.05
CA GLN A 102 -18.94 -2.49 0.39
C GLN A 102 -18.92 -2.94 1.86
N ARG A 103 -17.74 -3.06 2.47
CA ARG A 103 -17.54 -3.70 3.79
C ARG A 103 -17.03 -2.75 4.86
N TYR A 104 -16.36 -1.67 4.46
CA TYR A 104 -15.69 -0.75 5.38
C TYR A 104 -16.04 0.70 5.07
N ASP A 105 -16.26 1.49 6.12
CA ASP A 105 -16.49 2.92 6.03
C ASP A 105 -15.23 3.65 5.51
N TYR A 106 -14.05 3.17 5.91
CA TYR A 106 -12.75 3.74 5.56
C TYR A 106 -11.79 2.69 5.01
N ILE A 107 -11.10 3.06 3.94
CA ILE A 107 -10.03 2.26 3.34
C ILE A 107 -8.76 3.11 3.36
N LEU A 108 -7.76 2.65 4.10
CA LEU A 108 -6.45 3.28 4.16
C LEU A 108 -5.56 2.63 3.10
N ILE A 109 -5.41 3.26 1.93
CA ILE A 109 -4.59 2.73 0.84
C ILE A 109 -3.14 3.16 1.04
N GLU A 110 -2.26 2.23 1.41
CA GLU A 110 -0.83 2.53 1.54
C GLU A 110 -0.09 2.26 0.23
N GLY A 111 0.52 3.31 -0.33
CA GLY A 111 1.38 3.19 -1.50
C GLY A 111 2.73 2.54 -1.19
N ALA A 112 3.25 1.76 -2.16
CA ALA A 112 4.64 1.33 -2.13
C ALA A 112 5.59 2.54 -2.21
N GLY A 113 6.73 2.49 -1.52
CA GLY A 113 7.60 3.67 -1.35
C GLY A 113 8.20 4.20 -2.66
N GLY A 114 8.36 5.54 -2.73
CA GLY A 114 9.02 6.24 -3.84
C GLY A 114 8.06 6.68 -4.94
N ILE A 115 7.85 7.99 -5.10
CA ILE A 115 6.94 8.58 -6.11
C ILE A 115 7.57 8.57 -7.52
N ALA A 116 8.89 8.36 -7.62
CA ALA A 116 9.68 8.66 -8.82
C ALA A 116 9.81 7.51 -9.84
N VAL A 117 9.27 6.32 -9.57
CA VAL A 117 9.32 5.18 -10.50
C VAL A 117 7.93 4.61 -10.74
N PRO A 118 7.64 4.05 -11.93
CA PRO A 118 6.38 3.38 -12.19
C PRO A 118 6.15 2.22 -11.22
N ILE A 119 4.89 1.86 -11.02
CA ILE A 119 4.49 0.61 -10.34
C ILE A 119 4.59 -0.55 -11.31
N TYR A 120 4.21 -0.33 -12.57
CA TYR A 120 4.31 -1.32 -13.65
C TYR A 120 4.58 -0.61 -14.97
N GLU A 121 5.43 -1.20 -15.82
CA GLU A 121 5.74 -0.67 -17.15
C GLU A 121 6.10 -1.80 -18.12
N ASN A 122 5.52 -1.74 -19.31
CA ASN A 122 5.92 -2.51 -20.48
C ASN A 122 5.91 -1.59 -21.73
N ASN A 123 6.14 -2.15 -22.92
CA ASN A 123 6.28 -1.37 -24.16
C ASN A 123 5.06 -0.49 -24.50
N ASP A 124 3.86 -0.89 -24.10
CA ASP A 124 2.60 -0.25 -24.51
C ASP A 124 1.85 0.40 -23.35
N TYR A 125 2.29 0.16 -22.11
CA TYR A 125 1.54 0.52 -20.92
C TYR A 125 2.46 0.83 -19.73
N CYS A 126 2.19 1.97 -19.08
CA CYS A 126 2.86 2.43 -17.88
C CYS A 126 1.81 2.79 -16.84
N TYR A 127 1.95 2.27 -15.62
CA TYR A 127 1.07 2.55 -14.49
C TYR A 127 1.88 3.15 -13.35
N MET A 128 1.55 4.38 -13.01
CA MET A 128 2.27 5.18 -12.02
C MET A 128 1.52 5.17 -10.68
N THR A 129 2.21 5.56 -9.60
CA THR A 129 1.56 5.85 -8.32
C THR A 129 0.48 6.92 -8.45
N SER A 130 0.63 7.88 -9.38
CA SER A 130 -0.42 8.86 -9.67
C SER A 130 -1.69 8.25 -10.26
N ASP A 131 -1.56 7.18 -11.06
CA ASP A 131 -2.70 6.46 -11.60
C ASP A 131 -3.39 5.66 -10.49
N LEU A 132 -2.60 5.01 -9.63
CA LEU A 132 -3.12 4.36 -8.43
C LEU A 132 -3.90 5.32 -7.53
N ILE A 133 -3.34 6.51 -7.26
CA ILE A 133 -4.03 7.56 -6.49
C ILE A 133 -5.34 7.95 -7.17
N ARG A 134 -5.32 8.20 -8.48
CA ARG A 134 -6.52 8.58 -9.25
C ARG A 134 -7.60 7.50 -9.21
N ASP A 135 -7.19 6.24 -9.24
CA ASP A 135 -8.09 5.09 -9.26
C ASP A 135 -8.69 4.77 -7.90
N THR A 136 -8.02 5.18 -6.82
CA THR A 136 -8.34 4.65 -5.48
C THR A 136 -8.66 5.71 -4.43
N ALA A 137 -8.21 6.96 -4.57
CA ALA A 137 -8.20 7.92 -3.45
C ALA A 137 -9.32 8.97 -3.54
N ASP A 138 -10.05 9.17 -2.44
CA ASP A 138 -10.87 10.37 -2.22
C ASP A 138 -10.05 11.49 -1.56
N PHE A 139 -9.08 11.11 -0.73
CA PHE A 139 -8.21 12.02 0.01
C PHE A 139 -6.77 11.49 0.05
N ILE A 140 -5.78 12.38 0.13
CA ILE A 140 -4.36 12.02 0.13
C ILE A 140 -3.68 12.55 1.38
N VAL A 141 -2.98 11.67 2.09
CA VAL A 141 -2.08 11.98 3.20
C VAL A 141 -0.65 11.73 2.74
N SER A 142 0.18 12.77 2.74
CA SER A 142 1.60 12.65 2.43
C SER A 142 2.42 12.62 3.73
N VAL A 143 3.13 11.52 3.95
CA VAL A 143 4.11 11.40 5.02
C VAL A 143 5.45 11.93 4.50
N VAL A 144 6.06 12.86 5.22
CA VAL A 144 7.34 13.46 4.86
C VAL A 144 8.32 13.30 6.03
N PRO A 145 9.58 12.94 5.78
CA PRO A 145 10.57 12.85 6.85
C PRO A 145 10.81 14.23 7.44
N SER A 146 10.69 14.35 8.76
CA SER A 146 11.15 15.54 9.49
C SER A 146 12.67 15.44 9.68
N LYS A 147 13.45 15.99 8.74
CA LYS A 147 14.85 16.30 9.06
C LYS A 147 14.87 17.47 10.02
N THR A 148 14.89 17.21 11.33
CA THR A 148 15.46 18.18 12.27
C THR A 148 16.97 18.15 12.04
N TRP A 149 17.44 19.07 11.19
CA TRP A 149 18.86 19.36 11.05
C TRP A 149 19.37 19.85 12.41
N CYS A 150 19.97 18.96 13.19
CA CYS A 150 20.87 19.35 14.26
C CYS A 150 22.27 19.35 13.66
N HIS A 151 22.88 20.54 13.64
CA HIS A 151 24.27 20.80 13.28
C HIS A 151 25.25 20.05 14.17
#